data_AF-A0A662UFR8-F1
#
_entry.id   AF-A0A662UFR8-F1
#
_cell.length_a   1.000
_cell.length_b   1.000
_cell.length_c   1.000
_cell.angle_alpha   90.00
_cell.angle_beta   90.00
_cell.angle_gamma   90.00
#
_symmetry.space_group_name_H-M   'P 1'
#
loop_
_entity.id
_entity.type
_entity.pdbx_description
1 polymer ?
#
loop_
_entity_poly.entity_id
_entity_poly.type
_entity_poly.pdbx_seq_one_letter_code
_entity_poly.pdbx_strand_id
1 'polypeptide(L)' 'MSSKKRFRSELYEYDYEKGYIKLKNKLCPRCGSVMAYHKQPVPRWHCGKCGYTEFIKRVS' A
#
# COMPACT_ATOMS: atom_id res chain seq x y z
N MET A 1 10.68 -21.95 -6.97
CA MET A 1 10.61 -20.60 -6.36
C MET A 1 9.85 -20.69 -5.05
N SER A 2 10.55 -20.65 -3.91
CA SER A 2 9.92 -20.84 -2.59
C SER A 2 9.12 -19.59 -2.22
N SER A 3 7.79 -19.68 -2.30
CA SER A 3 6.87 -18.61 -1.88
C SER A 3 6.94 -18.45 -0.37
N LYS A 4 7.81 -17.56 0.10
CA LYS A 4 7.90 -17.15 1.50
C LYS A 4 6.52 -16.66 1.96
N LYS A 5 5.87 -17.39 2.87
CA LYS A 5 4.61 -16.97 3.49
C LYS A 5 4.88 -15.64 4.22
N ARG A 6 4.22 -14.56 3.80
CA ARG A 6 4.28 -13.26 4.48
C ARG A 6 3.18 -13.16 5.50
N PHE A 7 3.49 -12.67 6.70
CA PHE A 7 2.48 -12.44 7.72
C PHE A 7 1.73 -11.13 7.46
N ARG A 8 0.43 -11.09 7.76
CA ARG A 8 -0.40 -9.87 7.60
C ARG A 8 0.09 -8.71 8.47
N SER A 9 0.77 -8.99 9.57
CA SER A 9 1.37 -7.99 10.46
C SER A 9 2.45 -7.15 9.77
N GLU A 10 3.16 -7.71 8.78
CA GLU A 10 4.23 -7.01 8.06
C GLU A 10 3.72 -5.78 7.26
N LEU A 11 2.41 -5.72 7.00
CA LEU A 11 1.75 -4.62 6.29
C LEU A 11 1.55 -3.37 7.15
N TYR A 12 1.72 -3.50 8.46
CA TYR A 12 1.53 -2.43 9.43
C TYR A 12 2.86 -2.01 10.03
N GLU A 13 2.98 -0.72 10.32
CA GLU A 13 3.97 -0.14 11.22
C GLU A 13 3.27 0.09 12.55
N TYR A 14 3.88 -0.40 13.63
CA TYR A 14 3.37 -0.23 14.98
C TYR A 14 4.48 0.30 15.87
N ASP A 15 4.13 1.22 16.75
CA ASP A 15 4.98 1.74 17.82
C ASP A 15 4.19 1.60 19.11
N TYR A 16 4.63 0.69 19.97
CA TYR A 16 3.96 0.39 21.23
C TYR A 16 4.20 1.46 22.29
N GLU A 17 5.30 2.21 22.21
CA GLU A 17 5.61 3.28 23.16
C GLU A 17 4.67 4.47 22.94
N LYS A 18 4.39 4.79 21.68
CA LYS A 18 3.49 5.89 21.28
C LYS A 18 2.05 5.45 21.05
N GLY A 19 1.77 4.15 21.08
CA GLY A 19 0.43 3.59 20.93
C GLY A 19 -0.18 3.79 19.53
N TYR A 20 0.62 3.84 18.46
CA TYR A 20 0.09 3.99 17.10
C TYR A 20 0.30 2.75 16.25
N ILE A 21 -0.68 2.49 15.38
CA ILE A 21 -0.62 1.47 14.33
C ILE A 21 -1.00 2.16 13.02
N LYS A 22 -0.11 2.10 12.03
CA LYS A 22 -0.29 2.71 10.70
C LYS A 22 -0.14 1.65 9.62
N LEU A 23 -1.00 1.67 8.63
CA LEU A 23 -0.86 0.84 7.44
C LEU A 23 0.26 1.42 6.56
N LYS A 24 1.19 0.58 6.10
CA LYS A 24 2.30 1.02 5.22
C LYS A 24 1.81 1.48 3.84
N ASN A 25 0.72 0.91 3.37
CA ASN A 25 0.15 1.18 2.06
C ASN A 25 -0.96 2.23 2.12
N LYS A 26 -1.19 2.93 1.01
CA LYS A 26 -2.27 3.90 0.86
C LYS A 26 -3.65 3.22 0.81
N LEU A 27 -4.65 3.86 1.40
CA LEU A 27 -6.05 3.47 1.25
C LEU A 27 -6.66 4.11 0.00
N CYS A 28 -7.52 3.37 -0.70
CA CYS A 28 -8.19 3.86 -1.88
C CYS A 28 -9.20 4.95 -1.53
N PRO A 29 -9.13 6.14 -2.15
CA PRO A 29 -10.05 7.25 -1.85
C PRO A 29 -11.51 6.95 -2.26
N ARG A 30 -11.73 5.97 -3.14
CA ARG A 30 -13.08 5.62 -3.62
C ARG A 30 -13.79 4.56 -2.77
N CYS A 31 -13.05 3.55 -2.30
CA CYS A 31 -13.65 2.38 -1.67
C CYS A 31 -12.99 1.96 -0.35
N GLY A 32 -11.99 2.69 0.14
CA GLY A 32 -11.29 2.41 1.39
C GLY A 32 -10.43 1.15 1.40
N SER A 33 -10.28 0.45 0.27
CA SER A 33 -9.46 -0.76 0.18
C SER A 33 -7.97 -0.43 0.10
N VAL A 34 -7.11 -1.33 0.59
CA VAL A 34 -5.65 -1.16 0.53
C VAL A 34 -5.18 -1.19 -0.92
N MET A 35 -4.43 -0.17 -1.33
CA MET A 35 -3.85 -0.07 -2.67
C MET A 35 -2.48 -0.76 -2.72
N ALA A 36 -2.16 -1.32 -3.89
CA ALA A 36 -0.85 -1.86 -4.19
C ALA A 36 0.03 -0.78 -4.83
N TYR A 37 1.26 -0.64 -4.32
CA TYR A 37 2.24 0.25 -4.91
C TYR A 37 3.08 -0.50 -5.95
N HIS A 38 2.92 -0.15 -7.21
CA HIS A 38 3.73 -0.67 -8.31
C HIS A 38 4.80 0.35 -8.67
N LYS A 39 6.07 -0.05 -8.56
CA LYS A 39 7.21 0.85 -8.82
C LYS A 39 7.55 0.98 -10.31
N GLN A 40 7.21 -0.01 -11.12
CA GLN A 40 7.56 -0.06 -12.54
C GLN A 40 6.33 -0.35 -13.44
N PRO A 41 6.36 0.09 -14.71
CA PRO A 41 7.37 0.98 -15.33
C PRO A 41 7.29 2.42 -14.80
N VAL A 42 6.10 2.86 -14.37
CA VAL A 42 5.87 4.14 -13.70
C VAL A 42 5.31 3.89 -12.30
N PRO A 43 5.85 4.56 -11.25
CA PRO A 43 5.33 4.50 -9.90
C PRO A 43 3.83 4.84 -9.84
N ARG A 44 3.01 3.90 -9.40
CA ARG A 44 1.56 4.08 -9.28
C ARG A 44 0.98 3.32 -8.09
N TRP A 45 -0.08 3.87 -7.53
CA TRP A 45 -0.98 3.17 -6.63
C TRP A 45 -2.13 2.59 -7.44
N HIS A 46 -2.37 1.29 -7.32
CA HIS A 46 -3.47 0.61 -7.98
C HIS A 46 -4.39 -0.06 -6.94
N CYS A 47 -5.69 0.14 -7.08
CA CYS A 47 -6.70 -0.52 -6.25
C CYS A 47 -7.22 -1.77 -6.96
N GLY A 48 -6.91 -2.94 -6.43
CA GLY A 48 -7.39 -4.22 -6.99
C GLY A 48 -8.90 -4.47 -6.84
N LYS A 49 -9.61 -3.69 -6.01
CA LYS A 49 -11.07 -3.86 -5.79
C LYS A 49 -11.91 -3.08 -6.80
N CYS A 50 -11.59 -1.81 -7.05
CA CYS A 50 -12.39 -0.91 -7.89
C CYS A 50 -11.68 -0.45 -9.16
N GLY A 51 -10.44 -0.88 -9.41
CA GLY A 51 -9.64 -0.51 -10.58
C GLY A 51 -9.05 0.91 -10.54
N TYR A 52 -9.30 1.69 -9.48
CA TYR A 52 -8.75 3.04 -9.36
C TYR A 52 -7.22 3.03 -9.37
N THR A 53 -6.62 3.89 -10.20
CA THR A 53 -5.16 4.00 -10.33
C THR A 53 -4.74 5.45 -10.18
N GLU A 54 -3.74 5.69 -9.35
CA GLU A 54 -3.17 7.00 -9.09
C GLU A 54 -1.67 6.95 -9.39
N PHE A 55 -1.23 7.71 -10.38
CA PHE A 55 0.18 7.79 -10.75
C PHE A 55 0.89 8.80 -9.87
N ILE A 56 2.04 8.41 -9.30
CA ILE A 56 2.87 9.33 -8.54
C ILE A 56 3.62 10.19 -9.56
N LYS A 57 3.06 11.34 -9.91
CA LYS A 57 3.79 12.35 -10.69
C LYS A 57 4.90 12.91 -9.81
N ARG A 58 6.16 12.82 -10.24
CA ARG A 58 7.21 13.67 -9.69
C ARG A 58 6.93 15.08 -10.21
N VAL A 59 6.52 15.97 -9.33
CA VAL A 59 6.54 17.41 -9.62
C VAL A 59 8.02 17.79 -9.60
N SER A 60 8.57 18.10 -10.78
CA SER A 60 9.92 18.61 -11.00
C SER A 60 10.05 20.05 -10.51
#